data_AF-A0A382A8R9-F1
#
_entry.id   AF-A0A382A8R9-F1
#
_cell.length_a   1.000
_cell.length_b   1.000
_cell.length_c   1.000
_cell.angle_alpha   90.00
_cell.angle_beta   90.00
_cell.angle_gamma   90.00
#
_symmetry.space_group_name_H-M   'P 1'
#
loop_
_entity.id
_entity.type
_entity.pdbx_description
1 polymer ?
#
loop_
_entity_poly.entity_id
_entity_poly.type
_entity_poly.pdbx_seq_one_letter_code
_entity_poly.pdbx_strand_id
1 'polypeptide(L)'
;VHPKEEKSLPVQPDAVTVLLGAEGRIHGPMTEQYVGLGKRGWLINFNETGNTVKWDIDVSQPDVYELAVLGGGHGPSGALPVVEIAIGESVTTTELCELVGWRQTIGKFDLPPGKNTVAIRLMNTETLHMFYSIELVRSNIASQMERDAASKRANTNWLIEGKYGFMFHWTSQSQPRHGHAKPYPEAVRDFNVKHFVRTVEKMGAGHVILTTSHAEFWFPGPNDAIDQIMPDRSCDRDLISELADALSERGIRLMLYFHPGHDDEPWWDAVGFERDKQSFFDTWCEIIADTGKRYG
;
A
#
# COMPACT_ATOMS: atom_id res chain seq x y z
N VAL A 1 -20.27 16.42 -14.26
CA VAL A 1 -18.85 16.04 -14.33
C VAL A 1 -18.07 17.29 -14.70
N HIS A 2 -17.38 17.92 -13.75
CA HIS A 2 -16.51 19.05 -14.07
C HIS A 2 -15.38 18.53 -14.97
N PRO A 3 -15.07 19.18 -16.11
CA PRO A 3 -13.89 18.81 -16.89
C PRO A 3 -12.67 18.97 -15.97
N LYS A 4 -11.95 17.88 -15.72
CA LYS A 4 -10.64 17.94 -15.06
C LYS A 4 -9.78 18.84 -15.94
N GLU A 5 -9.20 19.90 -15.37
CA GLU A 5 -8.26 20.78 -16.09
C GLU A 5 -7.19 19.94 -16.80
N GLU A 6 -6.81 20.32 -18.01
CA GLU A 6 -5.71 19.72 -18.77
C GLU A 6 -4.37 20.01 -18.09
N LYS A 7 -4.11 19.32 -16.97
CA LYS A 7 -2.83 19.38 -16.28
C LYS A 7 -1.94 18.28 -16.85
N SER A 8 -0.87 18.69 -17.52
CA SER A 8 0.21 17.78 -17.90
C SER A 8 0.94 17.33 -16.64
N LEU A 9 1.11 16.02 -16.48
CA LEU A 9 1.75 15.41 -15.31
C LEU A 9 3.27 15.43 -15.49
N PRO A 10 4.04 16.03 -14.57
CA PRO A 10 5.49 16.00 -14.68
C PRO A 10 6.02 14.58 -14.50
N VAL A 11 6.82 14.11 -15.47
CA VAL A 11 7.53 12.84 -15.36
C VAL A 11 8.70 13.02 -14.40
N GLN A 12 8.75 12.16 -13.38
CA GLN A 12 9.84 12.09 -12.41
C GLN A 12 11.09 11.56 -13.12
N PRO A 13 12.18 12.36 -13.21
CA PRO A 13 13.40 11.90 -13.87
C PRO A 13 14.12 10.83 -13.04
N ASP A 14 14.07 10.90 -11.71
CA ASP A 14 14.89 10.07 -10.82
C ASP A 14 14.06 9.07 -9.99
N ALA A 15 12.80 8.86 -10.37
CA ALA A 15 11.89 7.94 -9.70
C ALA A 15 10.87 7.36 -10.68
N VAL A 16 10.07 6.40 -10.22
CA VAL A 16 8.93 5.90 -10.98
C VAL A 16 7.85 6.98 -11.04
N THR A 17 7.39 7.31 -12.23
CA THR A 17 6.19 8.10 -12.48
C THR A 17 5.01 7.16 -12.56
N VAL A 18 4.01 7.34 -11.69
CA VAL A 18 2.78 6.54 -11.69
C VAL A 18 1.65 7.34 -12.34
N LEU A 19 1.14 6.85 -13.46
CA LEU A 19 -0.02 7.39 -14.16
C LEU A 19 -1.26 6.61 -13.72
N LEU A 20 -1.93 7.08 -12.67
CA LEU A 20 -3.10 6.40 -12.12
C LEU A 20 -4.27 6.38 -13.11
N GLY A 21 -4.89 5.22 -13.28
CA GLY A 21 -6.09 4.99 -14.10
C GLY A 21 -7.20 5.99 -13.80
N ALA A 22 -7.53 6.13 -12.52
CA ALA A 22 -8.57 7.04 -12.04
C ALA A 22 -8.25 8.54 -12.24
N GLU A 23 -6.99 8.89 -12.53
CA GLU A 23 -6.57 10.27 -12.81
C GLU A 23 -6.51 10.59 -14.30
N GLY A 24 -6.53 9.58 -15.17
CA GLY A 24 -6.53 9.75 -16.61
C GLY A 24 -7.84 10.30 -17.17
N ARG A 25 -7.78 10.73 -18.43
CA ARG A 25 -8.97 11.01 -19.25
C ARG A 25 -9.52 9.70 -19.76
N ILE A 26 -10.69 9.34 -19.26
CA ILE A 26 -11.37 8.08 -19.53
C ILE A 26 -12.33 8.24 -20.72
N HIS A 27 -12.23 7.35 -21.69
CA HIS A 27 -13.17 7.22 -22.80
C HIS A 27 -13.77 5.81 -22.79
N GLY A 28 -15.03 5.71 -22.35
CA GLY A 28 -15.75 4.45 -22.13
C GLY A 28 -16.50 4.47 -20.78
N PRO A 29 -17.19 3.38 -20.41
CA PRO A 29 -17.98 3.28 -19.17
C PRO A 29 -17.14 3.12 -17.88
N MET A 30 -15.82 3.18 -17.96
CA MET A 30 -14.96 2.89 -16.82
C MET A 30 -15.12 3.92 -15.68
N THR A 31 -15.11 3.42 -14.45
CA THR A 31 -15.15 4.23 -13.23
C THR A 31 -14.15 3.72 -12.21
N GLU A 32 -13.71 4.57 -11.27
CA GLU A 32 -12.89 4.13 -10.14
C GLU A 32 -13.76 3.33 -9.15
N GLN A 33 -13.28 2.17 -8.72
CA GLN A 33 -13.88 1.40 -7.64
C GLN A 33 -13.73 2.16 -6.32
N TYR A 34 -14.83 2.47 -5.66
CA TYR A 34 -14.77 2.99 -4.30
C TYR A 34 -14.35 1.87 -3.34
N VAL A 35 -13.25 2.08 -2.62
CA VAL A 35 -12.69 1.10 -1.67
C VAL A 35 -12.58 1.65 -0.23
N GLY A 36 -13.23 2.78 0.04
CA GLY A 36 -13.25 3.45 1.34
C GLY A 36 -12.59 4.83 1.32
N LEU A 37 -12.77 5.57 2.42
CA LEU A 37 -12.21 6.90 2.61
C LEU A 37 -10.67 6.87 2.59
N GLY A 38 -10.05 7.89 2.01
CA GLY A 38 -8.59 8.02 1.94
C GLY A 38 -7.87 7.01 1.03
N LYS A 39 -8.61 6.16 0.31
CA LYS A 39 -8.07 5.11 -0.56
C LYS A 39 -8.34 5.40 -2.02
N ARG A 40 -7.45 4.93 -2.89
CA ARG A 40 -7.61 4.97 -4.35
C ARG A 40 -7.85 3.56 -4.87
N GLY A 41 -8.88 3.43 -5.69
CA GLY A 41 -9.27 2.17 -6.29
C GLY A 41 -8.61 1.95 -7.64
N TRP A 42 -9.02 0.87 -8.28
CA TRP A 42 -8.72 0.55 -9.68
C TRP A 42 -9.89 0.94 -10.58
N LEU A 43 -9.67 0.96 -11.89
CA LEU A 43 -10.77 1.10 -12.85
C LEU A 43 -11.55 -0.21 -13.00
N ILE A 44 -12.88 -0.11 -12.93
CA ILE A 44 -13.84 -1.16 -13.27
C ILE A 44 -14.51 -0.87 -14.61
N ASN A 45 -15.21 -1.86 -15.19
CA ASN A 45 -15.87 -1.78 -16.50
C ASN A 45 -14.91 -1.46 -17.67
N PHE A 46 -13.66 -1.90 -17.59
CA PHE A 46 -12.68 -1.80 -18.67
C PHE A 46 -12.77 -3.06 -19.55
N ASN A 47 -13.86 -3.19 -20.32
CA ASN A 47 -14.25 -4.45 -20.95
C ASN A 47 -14.85 -4.34 -22.36
N GLU A 48 -14.86 -3.16 -22.99
CA GLU A 48 -15.32 -3.00 -24.37
C GLU A 48 -14.17 -2.52 -25.26
N THR A 49 -14.07 -3.09 -26.47
CA THR A 49 -13.08 -2.67 -27.46
C THR A 49 -13.14 -1.16 -27.68
N GLY A 50 -11.99 -0.49 -27.62
CA GLY A 50 -11.87 0.95 -27.75
C GLY A 50 -11.95 1.73 -26.42
N ASN A 51 -12.27 1.07 -25.30
CA ASN A 51 -12.13 1.67 -23.98
C ASN A 51 -10.69 2.18 -23.83
N THR A 52 -10.54 3.45 -23.47
CA THR A 52 -9.25 4.13 -23.47
C THR A 52 -9.07 4.96 -22.22
N VAL A 53 -7.85 4.96 -21.67
CA VAL A 53 -7.41 5.91 -20.66
C VAL A 53 -6.19 6.65 -21.20
N LYS A 54 -6.20 7.99 -21.10
CA LYS A 54 -5.15 8.87 -21.64
C LYS A 54 -4.62 9.84 -20.59
N TRP A 55 -3.33 10.09 -20.61
CA TRP A 55 -2.63 11.09 -19.81
C TRP A 55 -1.80 12.00 -20.72
N ASP A 56 -1.70 13.27 -20.36
CA ASP A 56 -0.65 14.14 -20.89
C ASP A 56 0.45 14.24 -19.85
N ILE A 57 1.69 14.12 -20.30
CA ILE A 57 2.87 14.10 -19.45
C ILE A 57 3.87 15.14 -19.94
N ASP A 58 4.68 15.68 -19.03
CA ASP A 58 5.75 16.64 -19.34
C ASP A 58 7.10 16.05 -18.96
N VAL A 59 7.95 15.86 -19.97
CA VAL A 59 9.20 15.10 -19.86
C VAL A 59 10.36 16.09 -19.79
N SER A 60 10.97 16.21 -18.62
CA SER A 60 12.10 17.12 -18.43
C SER A 60 13.42 16.58 -18.98
N GLN A 61 13.61 15.26 -18.98
CA GLN A 61 14.83 14.59 -19.43
C GLN A 61 14.49 13.54 -20.50
N PRO A 62 14.92 13.72 -21.76
CA PRO A 62 14.70 12.70 -22.77
C PRO A 62 15.60 11.50 -22.51
N ASP A 63 15.03 10.31 -22.58
CA ASP A 63 15.73 9.05 -22.31
C ASP A 63 14.89 7.87 -22.82
N VAL A 64 15.42 6.66 -22.63
CA VAL A 64 14.68 5.42 -22.78
C VAL A 64 13.95 5.09 -21.48
N TYR A 65 12.63 5.15 -21.51
CA TYR A 65 11.76 4.83 -20.38
C TYR A 65 11.27 3.39 -20.44
N GLU A 66 11.40 2.68 -19.33
CA GLU A 66 10.73 1.41 -19.07
C GLU A 66 9.27 1.67 -18.71
N LEU A 67 8.36 1.01 -19.41
CA LEU A 67 6.92 1.08 -19.19
C LEU A 67 6.42 -0.23 -18.58
N ALA A 68 5.68 -0.12 -17.49
CA ALA A 68 4.92 -1.23 -16.92
C ALA A 68 3.43 -0.88 -16.80
N VAL A 69 2.59 -1.90 -16.82
CA VAL A 69 1.15 -1.80 -16.53
C VAL A 69 0.88 -2.53 -15.22
N LEU A 70 0.14 -1.88 -14.32
CA LEU A 70 -0.41 -2.51 -13.13
C LEU A 70 -1.88 -2.83 -13.37
N GLY A 71 -2.17 -4.08 -13.68
CA GLY A 71 -3.48 -4.59 -14.06
C GLY A 71 -3.36 -5.96 -14.72
N GLY A 72 -4.49 -6.62 -14.96
CA GLY A 72 -4.51 -7.91 -15.63
C GLY A 72 -5.91 -8.50 -15.65
N GLY A 73 -6.06 -9.77 -15.96
CA GLY A 73 -7.34 -10.47 -15.88
C GLY A 73 -7.63 -11.26 -17.14
N HIS A 74 -8.89 -11.64 -17.26
CA HIS A 74 -9.44 -12.38 -18.39
C HIS A 74 -10.89 -11.95 -18.57
N GLY A 75 -11.45 -12.13 -19.76
CA GLY A 75 -12.87 -11.85 -19.99
C GLY A 75 -13.72 -13.12 -20.11
N PRO A 76 -14.93 -12.97 -20.67
CA PRO A 76 -15.92 -14.04 -20.74
C PRO A 76 -15.48 -15.26 -21.55
N SER A 77 -14.54 -15.10 -22.49
CA SER A 77 -14.02 -16.23 -23.28
C SER A 77 -12.91 -16.99 -22.56
N GLY A 78 -12.35 -16.43 -21.49
CA GLY A 78 -11.16 -16.93 -20.80
C GLY A 78 -9.84 -16.52 -21.48
N ALA A 79 -9.90 -15.75 -22.58
CA ALA A 79 -8.71 -15.17 -23.19
C ALA A 79 -8.20 -13.96 -22.40
N LEU A 80 -6.95 -13.59 -22.68
CA LEU A 80 -6.29 -12.45 -22.05
C LEU A 80 -6.73 -11.12 -22.70
N PRO A 81 -6.81 -10.02 -21.92
CA PRO A 81 -7.02 -8.69 -22.48
C PRO A 81 -5.84 -8.27 -23.33
N VAL A 82 -6.14 -7.86 -24.57
CA VAL A 82 -5.16 -7.31 -25.51
C VAL A 82 -5.27 -5.79 -25.45
N VAL A 83 -4.16 -5.13 -25.18
CA VAL A 83 -4.10 -3.66 -25.09
C VAL A 83 -3.13 -3.09 -26.10
N GLU A 84 -3.51 -1.97 -26.70
CA GLU A 84 -2.62 -1.08 -27.42
C GLU A 84 -2.17 0.01 -26.44
N ILE A 85 -0.86 0.26 -26.38
CA ILE A 85 -0.25 1.29 -25.55
C ILE A 85 0.47 2.26 -26.47
N ALA A 86 0.05 3.52 -26.44
CA ALA A 86 0.71 4.63 -27.12
C ALA A 86 1.52 5.44 -26.10
N ILE A 87 2.76 5.76 -26.43
CA ILE A 87 3.68 6.55 -25.61
C ILE A 87 4.54 7.45 -26.51
N GLY A 88 4.31 8.76 -26.45
CA GLY A 88 4.92 9.70 -27.39
C GLY A 88 4.54 9.35 -28.84
N GLU A 89 5.54 9.09 -29.67
CA GLU A 89 5.36 8.63 -31.07
C GLU A 89 5.33 7.11 -31.22
N SER A 90 5.60 6.36 -30.14
CA SER A 90 5.63 4.90 -30.15
C SER A 90 4.27 4.29 -29.86
N VAL A 91 3.97 3.16 -30.51
CA VAL A 91 2.78 2.34 -30.24
C VAL A 91 3.18 0.88 -30.18
N THR A 92 2.66 0.15 -29.19
CA THR A 92 2.81 -1.30 -29.08
C THR A 92 1.48 -1.96 -28.76
N THR A 93 1.33 -3.24 -29.10
CA THR A 93 0.18 -4.06 -28.74
C THR A 93 0.65 -5.29 -28.02
N THR A 94 0.03 -5.64 -26.90
CA THR A 94 0.42 -6.78 -26.08
C THR A 94 -0.76 -7.38 -25.32
N GLU A 95 -0.61 -8.62 -24.89
CA GLU A 95 -1.51 -9.29 -23.95
C GLU A 95 -1.08 -8.99 -22.52
N LEU A 96 -2.04 -8.65 -21.66
CA LEU A 96 -1.79 -8.55 -20.22
C LEU A 96 -2.12 -9.88 -19.54
N CYS A 97 -1.35 -10.22 -18.51
CA CYS A 97 -1.46 -11.50 -17.82
C CYS A 97 -2.83 -11.70 -17.13
N GLU A 98 -3.14 -12.95 -16.79
CA GLU A 98 -4.38 -13.32 -16.09
C GLU A 98 -4.46 -12.80 -14.64
N LEU A 99 -3.30 -12.50 -14.02
CA LEU A 99 -3.23 -12.08 -12.64
C LEU A 99 -3.76 -10.65 -12.49
N VAL A 100 -4.89 -10.49 -11.82
CA VAL A 100 -5.48 -9.18 -11.54
C VAL A 100 -4.60 -8.37 -10.60
N GLY A 101 -4.46 -7.06 -10.86
CA GLY A 101 -3.61 -6.17 -10.06
C GLY A 101 -2.11 -6.52 -10.11
N TRP A 102 -1.67 -7.28 -11.11
CA TRP A 102 -0.26 -7.64 -11.29
C TRP A 102 0.50 -6.59 -12.08
N ARG A 103 1.80 -6.44 -11.78
CA ARG A 103 2.69 -5.53 -12.50
C ARG A 103 3.40 -6.26 -13.64
N GLN A 104 3.06 -5.92 -14.87
CA GLN A 104 3.70 -6.47 -16.07
C GLN A 104 4.57 -5.42 -16.76
N THR A 105 5.85 -5.74 -16.97
CA THR A 105 6.75 -4.90 -17.78
C THR A 105 6.42 -5.10 -19.25
N ILE A 106 6.20 -4.01 -19.97
CA ILE A 106 5.78 -4.01 -21.38
C ILE A 106 6.98 -3.86 -22.30
N GLY A 107 7.86 -2.91 -22.00
CA GLY A 107 9.01 -2.62 -22.85
C GLY A 107 9.70 -1.32 -22.53
N LYS A 108 10.59 -0.94 -23.44
CA LYS A 108 11.41 0.27 -23.39
C LYS A 108 11.05 1.17 -24.56
N PHE A 109 10.87 2.46 -24.29
CA PHE A 109 10.40 3.43 -25.27
C PHE A 109 11.22 4.71 -25.17
N ASP A 110 11.69 5.21 -26.30
CA ASP A 110 12.28 6.54 -26.39
C ASP A 110 11.20 7.60 -26.14
N LEU A 111 11.49 8.53 -25.23
CA LEU A 111 10.56 9.61 -24.92
C LEU A 111 11.27 10.97 -25.08
N PRO A 112 10.82 11.81 -26.03
CA PRO A 112 11.43 13.12 -26.26
C PRO A 112 11.07 14.11 -25.14
N PRO A 113 11.80 15.23 -24.99
CA PRO A 113 11.51 16.20 -23.95
C PRO A 113 10.23 16.98 -24.25
N GLY A 114 9.63 17.54 -23.21
CA GLY A 114 8.40 18.34 -23.28
C GLY A 114 7.13 17.51 -23.23
N LYS A 115 6.05 18.07 -23.77
CA LYS A 115 4.71 17.51 -23.68
C LYS A 115 4.57 16.27 -24.57
N ASN A 116 4.20 15.15 -23.94
CA ASN A 116 3.89 13.89 -24.60
C ASN A 116 2.51 13.38 -24.14
N THR A 117 2.00 12.38 -24.86
CA THR A 117 0.80 11.65 -24.47
C THR A 117 1.18 10.21 -24.15
N VAL A 118 0.52 9.65 -23.14
CA VAL A 118 0.46 8.19 -22.91
C VAL A 118 -1.00 7.76 -22.95
N ALA A 119 -1.29 6.64 -23.59
CA ALA A 119 -2.63 6.07 -23.62
C ALA A 119 -2.57 4.54 -23.58
N ILE A 120 -3.58 3.94 -22.94
CA ILE A 120 -3.87 2.51 -23.02
C ILE A 120 -5.27 2.32 -23.57
N ARG A 121 -5.40 1.45 -24.57
CA ARG A 121 -6.65 1.16 -25.27
C ARG A 121 -6.89 -0.34 -25.31
N LEU A 122 -8.05 -0.79 -24.87
CA LEU A 122 -8.44 -2.19 -24.97
C LEU A 122 -8.81 -2.53 -26.41
N MET A 123 -8.26 -3.63 -26.93
CA MET A 123 -8.35 -4.03 -28.34
C MET A 123 -9.31 -5.19 -28.59
N ASN A 124 -9.71 -5.89 -27.53
CA ASN A 124 -10.69 -6.97 -27.57
C ASN A 124 -11.80 -6.75 -26.54
N THR A 125 -12.70 -7.71 -26.43
CA THR A 125 -13.83 -7.68 -25.49
C THR A 125 -13.53 -8.41 -24.18
N GLU A 126 -12.26 -8.71 -23.91
CA GLU A 126 -11.86 -9.30 -22.64
C GLU A 126 -11.75 -8.22 -21.56
N THR A 127 -11.96 -8.58 -20.30
CA THR A 127 -11.98 -7.59 -19.23
C THR A 127 -10.57 -7.35 -18.71
N LEU A 128 -10.12 -6.10 -18.76
CA LEU A 128 -8.96 -5.65 -17.99
C LEU A 128 -9.40 -5.37 -16.55
N HIS A 129 -9.24 -6.36 -15.69
CA HIS A 129 -9.58 -6.28 -14.28
C HIS A 129 -8.51 -5.53 -13.49
N MET A 130 -8.96 -4.76 -12.49
CA MET A 130 -8.08 -4.10 -11.54
C MET A 130 -6.95 -3.30 -12.20
N PHE A 131 -7.27 -2.52 -13.25
CA PHE A 131 -6.32 -1.60 -13.84
C PHE A 131 -6.08 -0.42 -12.89
N TYR A 132 -4.86 -0.35 -12.34
CA TYR A 132 -4.44 0.72 -11.43
C TYR A 132 -3.68 1.82 -12.15
N SER A 133 -2.68 1.48 -12.97
CA SER A 133 -1.76 2.48 -13.52
C SER A 133 -0.97 2.00 -14.74
N ILE A 134 -0.42 2.99 -15.46
CA ILE A 134 0.82 2.85 -16.21
C ILE A 134 1.96 3.46 -15.39
N GLU A 135 3.10 2.81 -15.36
CA GLU A 135 4.30 3.29 -14.68
C GLU A 135 5.43 3.53 -15.68
N LEU A 136 6.13 4.66 -15.53
CA LEU A 136 7.27 5.04 -16.34
C LEU A 136 8.50 5.27 -15.46
N VAL A 137 9.65 4.74 -15.84
CA VAL A 137 10.92 5.00 -15.18
C VAL A 137 12.05 4.97 -16.20
N ARG A 138 13.04 5.87 -16.09
CA ARG A 138 14.21 5.80 -16.99
C ARG A 138 14.98 4.51 -16.78
N SER A 139 15.44 3.88 -17.86
CA SER A 139 16.06 2.55 -17.82
C SER A 139 17.29 2.48 -16.89
N ASN A 140 18.11 3.53 -16.85
CA ASN A 140 19.25 3.64 -15.95
C ASN A 140 18.84 3.75 -14.47
N ILE A 141 17.79 4.50 -14.18
CA ILE A 141 17.21 4.68 -12.85
C ILE A 141 16.57 3.37 -12.38
N ALA A 142 15.82 2.67 -13.23
CA ALA A 142 15.28 1.35 -12.91
C ALA A 142 16.39 0.38 -12.48
N SER A 143 17.47 0.31 -13.27
CA SER A 143 18.64 -0.52 -12.96
C SER A 143 19.34 -0.11 -11.65
N GLN A 144 19.37 1.18 -11.33
CA GLN A 144 19.93 1.67 -10.07
C GLN A 144 19.03 1.31 -8.89
N MET A 145 17.72 1.50 -9.01
CA MET A 145 16.73 1.13 -8.00
C MET A 145 16.78 -0.36 -7.69
N GLU A 146 16.97 -1.23 -8.69
CA GLU A 146 17.15 -2.68 -8.49
C GLU A 146 18.41 -3.00 -7.68
N ARG A 147 19.55 -2.36 -7.99
CA ARG A 147 20.79 -2.53 -7.21
C ARG A 147 20.61 -2.04 -5.78
N ASP A 148 19.99 -0.89 -5.61
CA ASP A 148 19.73 -0.32 -4.29
C ASP A 148 18.79 -1.21 -3.47
N ALA A 149 17.72 -1.74 -4.09
CA ALA A 149 16.81 -2.69 -3.46
C ALA A 149 17.51 -4.00 -3.09
N ALA A 150 18.38 -4.52 -3.95
CA ALA A 150 19.18 -5.71 -3.66
C ALA A 150 20.13 -5.48 -2.47
N SER A 151 20.77 -4.30 -2.38
CA SER A 151 21.66 -3.96 -1.28
C SER A 151 20.95 -3.77 0.07
N LYS A 152 19.67 -3.37 0.04
CA LYS A 152 18.83 -3.14 1.22
C LYS A 152 17.97 -4.34 1.60
N ARG A 153 18.07 -5.46 0.88
CA ARG A 153 17.24 -6.64 1.12
C ARG A 153 17.58 -7.24 2.49
N ALA A 154 16.59 -7.26 3.38
CA ALA A 154 16.71 -7.91 4.69
C ALA A 154 16.83 -9.44 4.56
N ASN A 155 17.56 -10.06 5.49
CA ASN A 155 17.58 -11.51 5.60
C ASN A 155 16.25 -12.01 6.18
N THR A 156 15.50 -12.79 5.38
CA THR A 156 14.20 -13.36 5.75
C THR A 156 14.25 -14.85 6.10
N ASN A 157 15.45 -15.46 6.23
CA ASN A 157 15.61 -16.88 6.57
C ASN A 157 14.90 -17.24 7.88
N TRP A 158 14.89 -16.33 8.85
CA TRP A 158 14.22 -16.54 10.13
C TRP A 158 12.72 -16.84 9.97
N LEU A 159 12.06 -16.31 8.93
CA LEU A 159 10.64 -16.54 8.67
C LEU A 159 10.41 -17.97 8.13
N ILE A 160 11.34 -18.43 7.28
CA ILE A 160 11.35 -19.80 6.74
C ILE A 160 11.63 -20.80 7.87
N GLU A 161 12.67 -20.53 8.68
CA GLU A 161 13.07 -21.35 9.82
C GLU A 161 11.97 -21.41 10.89
N GLY A 162 11.27 -20.29 11.12
CA GLY A 162 10.14 -20.20 12.04
C GLY A 162 8.89 -20.95 11.59
N LYS A 163 8.79 -21.33 10.30
CA LYS A 163 7.71 -22.09 9.64
C LYS A 163 6.33 -21.42 9.65
N TYR A 164 5.79 -21.14 10.84
CA TYR A 164 4.50 -20.52 11.01
C TYR A 164 4.49 -19.60 12.24
N GLY A 165 3.53 -18.68 12.23
CA GLY A 165 3.26 -17.77 13.33
C GLY A 165 1.77 -17.52 13.46
N PHE A 166 1.40 -16.71 14.46
CA PHE A 166 0.02 -16.37 14.73
C PHE A 166 -0.18 -14.87 14.72
N MET A 167 -1.20 -14.41 13.99
CA MET A 167 -1.68 -13.04 14.07
C MET A 167 -2.84 -12.95 15.05
N PHE A 168 -2.77 -12.00 15.97
CA PHE A 168 -3.83 -11.68 16.91
C PHE A 168 -4.36 -10.28 16.61
N HIS A 169 -5.62 -10.20 16.18
CA HIS A 169 -6.35 -8.95 16.14
C HIS A 169 -6.89 -8.67 17.55
N TRP A 170 -6.11 -7.94 18.36
CA TRP A 170 -6.46 -7.52 19.71
C TRP A 170 -6.51 -6.00 19.79
N THR A 171 -7.72 -5.46 19.86
CA THR A 171 -8.04 -4.05 19.59
C THR A 171 -8.89 -3.46 20.70
N SER A 172 -9.24 -2.18 20.62
CA SER A 172 -10.22 -1.52 21.50
C SER A 172 -11.59 -2.20 21.52
N GLN A 173 -11.93 -2.94 20.47
CA GLN A 173 -13.20 -3.65 20.34
C GLN A 173 -13.14 -5.07 20.93
N SER A 174 -11.96 -5.55 21.34
CA SER A 174 -11.78 -6.88 21.91
C SER A 174 -12.45 -7.02 23.27
N GLN A 175 -13.14 -8.14 23.48
CA GLN A 175 -13.89 -8.41 24.69
C GLN A 175 -13.10 -9.33 25.63
N PRO A 176 -13.17 -9.11 26.96
CA PRO A 176 -12.62 -10.08 27.89
C PRO A 176 -13.42 -11.39 27.83
N ARG A 177 -12.81 -12.49 28.27
CA ARG A 177 -13.48 -13.80 28.33
C ARG A 177 -14.74 -13.77 29.21
N HIS A 178 -14.73 -12.95 30.25
CA HIS A 178 -15.83 -12.76 31.20
C HIS A 178 -15.92 -11.28 31.60
N GLY A 179 -17.13 -10.78 31.86
CA GLY A 179 -17.39 -9.39 32.25
C GLY A 179 -17.72 -8.48 31.07
N HIS A 180 -17.76 -7.17 31.34
CA HIS A 180 -18.07 -6.15 30.35
C HIS A 180 -16.83 -5.74 29.53
N ALA A 181 -17.07 -5.15 28.35
CA ALA A 181 -16.04 -4.47 27.58
C ALA A 181 -15.26 -3.49 28.46
N LYS A 182 -13.94 -3.46 28.30
CA LYS A 182 -13.07 -2.53 29.02
C LYS A 182 -12.62 -1.42 28.07
N PRO A 183 -12.48 -0.17 28.55
CA PRO A 183 -11.69 0.83 27.85
C PRO A 183 -10.32 0.27 27.47
N TYR A 184 -9.80 0.65 26.30
CA TYR A 184 -8.57 0.04 25.79
C TYR A 184 -7.37 0.18 26.76
N PRO A 185 -7.11 1.33 27.41
CA PRO A 185 -6.04 1.42 28.41
C PRO A 185 -6.21 0.47 29.60
N GLU A 186 -7.44 0.19 30.03
CA GLU A 186 -7.71 -0.82 31.06
C GLU A 186 -7.44 -2.24 30.55
N ALA A 187 -7.85 -2.54 29.32
CA ALA A 187 -7.57 -3.83 28.68
C ALA A 187 -6.06 -4.06 28.52
N VAL A 188 -5.30 -3.01 28.16
CA VAL A 188 -3.82 -3.02 28.09
C VAL A 188 -3.24 -3.26 29.48
N ARG A 189 -3.70 -2.56 30.52
CA ARG A 189 -3.23 -2.78 31.91
C ARG A 189 -3.47 -4.21 32.40
N ASP A 190 -4.56 -4.83 32.01
CA ASP A 190 -4.93 -6.17 32.45
C ASP A 190 -4.37 -7.30 31.59
N PHE A 191 -3.68 -6.98 30.48
CA PHE A 191 -3.14 -7.98 29.58
C PHE A 191 -2.10 -8.87 30.28
N ASN A 192 -2.34 -10.18 30.29
CA ASN A 192 -1.47 -11.15 30.95
C ASN A 192 -0.40 -11.67 29.99
N VAL A 193 0.70 -10.92 29.85
CA VAL A 193 1.86 -11.24 28.99
C VAL A 193 2.38 -12.65 29.26
N LYS A 194 2.58 -13.03 30.53
CA LYS A 194 3.10 -14.35 30.90
C LYS A 194 2.20 -15.48 30.41
N HIS A 195 0.88 -15.34 30.55
CA HIS A 195 -0.06 -16.35 30.08
C HIS A 195 -0.10 -16.42 28.55
N PHE A 196 -0.10 -15.26 27.89
CA PHE A 196 -0.07 -15.17 26.43
C PHE A 196 1.18 -15.85 25.84
N VAL A 197 2.37 -15.48 26.31
CA VAL A 197 3.65 -16.03 25.83
C VAL A 197 3.73 -17.55 26.01
N ARG A 198 3.34 -18.06 27.19
CA ARG A 198 3.28 -19.52 27.41
C ARG A 198 2.32 -20.22 26.46
N THR A 199 1.23 -19.55 26.09
CA THR A 199 0.23 -20.11 25.19
C THR A 199 0.78 -20.20 23.77
N VAL A 200 1.35 -19.12 23.23
CA VAL A 200 1.91 -19.12 21.87
C VAL A 200 3.15 -20.01 21.74
N GLU A 201 3.97 -20.11 22.79
CA GLU A 201 5.06 -21.07 22.86
C GLU A 201 4.54 -22.51 22.78
N LYS A 202 3.52 -22.86 23.58
CA LYS A 202 2.90 -24.20 23.54
C LYS A 202 2.29 -24.51 22.17
N MET A 203 1.82 -23.48 21.46
CA MET A 203 1.32 -23.59 20.09
C MET A 203 2.44 -23.76 19.05
N GLY A 204 3.71 -23.64 19.45
CA GLY A 204 4.88 -23.81 18.58
C GLY A 204 5.13 -22.64 17.63
N ALA A 205 4.71 -21.42 18.00
CA ALA A 205 4.86 -20.24 17.15
C ALA A 205 6.35 -19.88 16.92
N GLY A 206 6.76 -19.71 15.66
CA GLY A 206 8.06 -19.10 15.34
C GLY A 206 8.04 -17.57 15.41
N HIS A 207 6.86 -16.98 15.24
CA HIS A 207 6.63 -15.54 15.36
C HIS A 207 5.17 -15.24 15.75
N VAL A 208 4.95 -14.04 16.28
CA VAL A 208 3.64 -13.49 16.63
C VAL A 208 3.47 -12.15 15.93
N ILE A 209 2.31 -11.91 15.32
CA ILE A 209 1.90 -10.61 14.81
C ILE A 209 0.83 -10.06 15.76
N LEU A 210 1.05 -8.87 16.32
CA LEU A 210 0.09 -8.20 17.20
C LEU A 210 -0.31 -6.84 16.62
N THR A 211 -1.60 -6.53 16.68
CA THR A 211 -2.14 -5.21 16.32
C THR A 211 -1.68 -4.14 17.31
N THR A 212 -0.97 -3.13 16.83
CA THR A 212 -0.65 -1.91 17.58
C THR A 212 -1.61 -0.77 17.27
N SER A 213 -2.45 -0.90 16.24
CA SER A 213 -3.61 -0.06 15.96
C SER A 213 -4.54 -0.79 14.97
N HIS A 214 -5.85 -0.52 14.98
CA HIS A 214 -6.79 -1.14 14.04
C HIS A 214 -8.16 -0.45 14.02
N ALA A 215 -8.65 -0.03 12.85
CA ALA A 215 -9.92 0.68 12.67
C ALA A 215 -10.06 1.89 13.62
N GLU A 216 -10.55 1.68 14.85
CA GLU A 216 -10.41 2.61 15.97
C GLU A 216 -8.93 2.77 16.36
N PHE A 217 -8.42 3.99 16.31
CA PHE A 217 -7.00 4.22 16.53
C PHE A 217 -6.69 4.27 18.03
N TRP A 218 -6.02 3.23 18.52
CA TRP A 218 -5.49 3.10 19.86
C TRP A 218 -4.16 2.36 19.82
N PHE A 219 -3.20 2.76 20.68
CA PHE A 219 -1.85 2.20 20.69
C PHE A 219 -1.50 1.58 22.06
N PRO A 220 -1.01 0.32 22.12
CA PRO A 220 -0.77 -0.42 23.37
C PRO A 220 0.60 -0.12 23.99
N GLY A 221 1.00 1.14 23.98
CA GLY A 221 2.25 1.61 24.57
C GLY A 221 2.37 3.14 24.48
N PRO A 222 3.39 3.73 25.10
CA PRO A 222 3.64 5.16 25.01
C PRO A 222 4.15 5.52 23.62
N ASN A 223 3.65 6.63 23.05
CA ASN A 223 4.15 7.16 21.77
C ASN A 223 3.88 8.67 21.68
N ASP A 224 4.95 9.47 21.80
CA ASP A 224 4.85 10.93 21.83
C ASP A 224 4.25 11.52 20.56
N ALA A 225 4.53 10.92 19.39
CA ALA A 225 3.98 11.40 18.12
C ALA A 225 2.46 11.19 18.05
N ILE A 226 1.95 10.06 18.56
CA ILE A 226 0.51 9.81 18.67
C ILE A 226 -0.13 10.81 19.63
N ASP A 227 0.47 11.04 20.79
CA ASP A 227 -0.09 11.93 21.81
C ASP A 227 -0.08 13.41 21.41
N GLN A 228 0.86 13.82 20.53
CA GLN A 228 0.86 15.16 19.93
C GLN A 228 -0.30 15.37 18.95
N ILE A 229 -0.75 14.32 18.25
CA ILE A 229 -1.89 14.37 17.32
C ILE A 229 -3.19 14.37 18.11
N MET A 230 -3.34 13.39 18.99
CA MET A 230 -4.53 13.19 19.80
C MET A 230 -4.13 12.57 21.15
N PRO A 231 -4.12 13.36 22.23
CA PRO A 231 -3.88 12.86 23.57
C PRO A 231 -4.81 11.70 23.93
N ASP A 232 -4.34 10.83 24.82
CA ASP A 232 -5.06 9.65 25.32
C ASP A 232 -5.35 8.58 24.25
N ARG A 233 -4.66 8.59 23.09
CA ARG A 233 -4.72 7.50 22.09
C ARG A 233 -3.59 6.48 22.22
N SER A 234 -2.55 6.80 22.98
CA SER A 234 -1.52 5.86 23.41
C SER A 234 -1.74 5.41 24.87
N CYS A 235 -1.07 4.35 25.32
CA CYS A 235 -1.25 3.80 26.67
C CYS A 235 0.03 3.92 27.50
N ASP A 236 -0.10 4.32 28.78
CA ASP A 236 1.06 4.43 29.67
C ASP A 236 1.84 3.12 29.86
N ARG A 237 1.12 1.98 29.92
CA ARG A 237 1.77 0.66 30.00
C ARG A 237 2.32 0.30 28.62
N ASP A 238 3.63 0.12 28.57
CA ASP A 238 4.35 -0.36 27.40
C ASP A 238 4.19 -1.88 27.22
N LEU A 239 3.00 -2.30 26.75
CA LEU A 239 2.70 -3.71 26.52
C LEU A 239 3.55 -4.28 25.38
N ILE A 240 3.94 -3.46 24.41
CA ILE A 240 4.78 -3.89 23.29
C ILE A 240 6.17 -4.30 23.78
N SER A 241 6.83 -3.48 24.61
CA SER A 241 8.13 -3.83 25.20
C SER A 241 8.04 -5.10 26.04
N GLU A 242 7.01 -5.23 26.89
CA GLU A 242 6.85 -6.43 27.72
C GLU A 242 6.67 -7.71 26.88
N LEU A 243 5.94 -7.63 25.77
CA LEU A 243 5.77 -8.74 24.84
C LEU A 243 7.05 -9.04 24.06
N ALA A 244 7.76 -8.00 23.60
CA ALA A 244 9.02 -8.14 22.87
C ALA A 244 10.04 -8.90 23.71
N ASP A 245 10.24 -8.47 24.97
CA ASP A 245 11.15 -9.13 25.91
C ASP A 245 10.73 -10.58 26.17
N ALA A 246 9.47 -10.80 26.57
CA ALA A 246 9.01 -12.13 26.97
C ALA A 246 8.94 -13.14 25.82
N LEU A 247 8.64 -12.70 24.58
CA LEU A 247 8.68 -13.56 23.39
C LEU A 247 10.14 -13.86 22.97
N SER A 248 11.02 -12.85 23.03
CA SER A 248 12.44 -12.98 22.72
C SER A 248 13.14 -14.01 23.62
N GLU A 249 12.81 -14.05 24.91
CA GLU A 249 13.27 -15.09 25.85
C GLU A 249 12.95 -16.53 25.40
N ARG A 250 11.92 -16.70 24.55
CA ARG A 250 11.50 -17.99 23.99
C ARG A 250 11.91 -18.20 22.55
N GLY A 251 12.71 -17.29 21.98
CA GLY A 251 13.11 -17.31 20.57
C GLY A 251 11.94 -17.07 19.61
N ILE A 252 10.84 -16.46 20.08
CA ILE A 252 9.66 -16.14 19.27
C ILE A 252 9.79 -14.68 18.85
N ARG A 253 9.73 -14.38 17.55
CA ARG A 253 9.80 -13.00 17.07
C ARG A 253 8.46 -12.29 17.19
N LEU A 254 8.48 -11.01 17.57
CA LEU A 254 7.30 -10.14 17.55
C LEU A 254 7.30 -9.31 16.27
N MET A 255 6.14 -9.22 15.63
CA MET A 255 5.84 -8.34 14.49
C MET A 255 4.66 -7.44 14.89
N LEU A 256 4.76 -6.16 14.56
CA LEU A 256 3.74 -5.18 14.91
C LEU A 256 2.92 -4.86 13.65
N TYR A 257 1.61 -5.12 13.72
CA TYR A 257 0.68 -4.67 12.70
C TYR A 257 0.21 -3.26 13.04
N PHE A 258 0.35 -2.34 12.08
CA PHE A 258 -0.06 -0.95 12.22
C PHE A 258 -1.13 -0.59 11.18
N HIS A 259 -2.25 -0.08 11.65
CA HIS A 259 -3.31 0.53 10.82
C HIS A 259 -3.22 2.06 10.92
N PRO A 260 -3.33 2.82 9.81
CA PRO A 260 -3.22 4.29 9.84
C PRO A 260 -4.43 5.00 10.47
N GLY A 261 -5.49 4.27 10.80
CA GLY A 261 -6.65 4.79 11.53
C GLY A 261 -7.70 5.49 10.67
N HIS A 262 -7.75 5.22 9.36
CA HIS A 262 -8.70 5.90 8.45
C HIS A 262 -10.18 5.60 8.72
N ASP A 263 -10.50 4.62 9.57
CA ASP A 263 -11.88 4.27 9.96
C ASP A 263 -12.33 4.94 11.28
N ASP A 264 -11.42 5.61 11.98
CA ASP A 264 -11.69 6.42 13.18
C ASP A 264 -11.78 7.88 12.73
N GLU A 265 -13.00 8.36 12.46
CA GLU A 265 -13.22 9.70 11.90
C GLU A 265 -12.55 10.83 12.71
N PRO A 266 -12.65 10.89 14.06
CA PRO A 266 -11.91 11.86 14.86
C PRO A 266 -10.40 11.79 14.66
N TRP A 267 -9.81 10.59 14.67
CA TRP A 267 -8.38 10.41 14.43
C TRP A 267 -8.00 10.82 13.00
N TRP A 268 -8.77 10.38 12.00
CA TRP A 268 -8.50 10.64 10.59
C TRP A 268 -8.57 12.13 10.23
N ASP A 269 -9.51 12.86 10.85
CA ASP A 269 -9.57 14.32 10.73
C ASP A 269 -8.34 14.98 11.39
N ALA A 270 -7.96 14.53 12.59
CA ALA A 270 -6.82 15.06 13.33
C ALA A 270 -5.48 14.92 12.59
N VAL A 271 -5.21 13.74 12.00
CA VAL A 271 -3.99 13.50 11.19
C VAL A 271 -3.99 14.27 9.86
N GLY A 272 -5.13 14.82 9.45
CA GLY A 272 -5.20 15.82 8.39
C GLY A 272 -4.92 15.31 6.98
N PHE A 273 -5.18 14.03 6.69
CA PHE A 273 -4.88 13.40 5.39
C PHE A 273 -5.42 14.19 4.18
N GLU A 274 -6.66 14.68 4.25
CA GLU A 274 -7.27 15.44 3.15
C GLU A 274 -6.77 16.89 3.07
N ARG A 275 -6.26 17.44 4.17
CA ARG A 275 -5.76 18.82 4.26
C ARG A 275 -4.35 18.94 3.70
N ASP A 276 -3.47 18.03 4.14
CA ASP A 276 -2.07 17.98 3.71
C ASP A 276 -1.55 16.53 3.78
N LYS A 277 -1.46 15.89 2.62
CA LYS A 277 -0.95 14.53 2.49
C LYS A 277 0.52 14.41 2.86
N GLN A 278 1.33 15.44 2.61
CA GLN A 278 2.76 15.40 2.94
C GLN A 278 2.93 15.41 4.46
N SER A 279 2.29 16.35 5.14
CA SER A 279 2.29 16.41 6.61
C SER A 279 1.76 15.12 7.25
N PHE A 280 0.73 14.50 6.66
CA PHE A 280 0.25 13.18 7.09
C PHE A 280 1.34 12.11 7.00
N PHE A 281 2.04 12.01 5.86
CA PHE A 281 3.10 11.02 5.69
C PHE A 281 4.31 11.29 6.61
N ASP A 282 4.66 12.55 6.84
CA ASP A 282 5.72 12.91 7.77
C ASP A 282 5.36 12.45 9.19
N THR A 283 4.13 12.74 9.63
CA THR A 283 3.58 12.28 10.92
C THR A 283 3.54 10.75 11.03
N TRP A 284 3.10 10.06 9.97
CA TRP A 284 3.10 8.60 9.92
C TRP A 284 4.52 8.04 10.05
N CYS A 285 5.50 8.64 9.36
CA CYS A 285 6.91 8.25 9.47
C CYS A 285 7.45 8.48 10.88
N GLU A 286 7.05 9.55 11.56
CA GLU A 286 7.43 9.81 12.95
C GLU A 286 6.90 8.73 13.90
N ILE A 287 5.61 8.35 13.79
CA ILE A 287 5.01 7.28 14.60
C ILE A 287 5.75 5.95 14.41
N ILE A 288 5.99 5.57 13.15
CA ILE A 288 6.70 4.33 12.80
C ILE A 288 8.16 4.38 13.24
N ALA A 289 8.83 5.53 13.11
CA ALA A 289 10.21 5.71 13.54
C ALA A 289 10.36 5.65 15.07
N ASP A 290 9.44 6.22 15.84
CA ASP A 290 9.42 6.09 17.30
C ASP A 290 9.26 4.62 17.71
N THR A 291 8.28 3.94 17.13
CA THR A 291 8.02 2.51 17.35
C THR A 291 9.26 1.66 17.02
N GLY A 292 9.88 1.87 15.86
CA GLY A 292 11.09 1.14 15.45
C GLY A 292 12.29 1.40 16.36
N LYS A 293 12.53 2.67 16.75
CA LYS A 293 13.63 3.01 17.68
C LYS A 293 13.46 2.37 19.06
N ARG A 294 12.21 2.24 19.52
CA ARG A 294 11.90 1.72 20.85
C ARG A 294 11.95 0.19 20.92
N TYR A 295 11.47 -0.50 19.88
CA TYR A 295 11.24 -1.95 19.94
C TYR A 295 12.15 -2.79 19.02
N GLY A 296 12.96 -2.19 18.14
CA GLY A 296 13.97 -2.87 17.33
C GLY A 296 13.82 -2.71 15.83
#